data_AF-A0A9X5XDK5-F1
#
_entry.id   AF-A0A9X5XDK5-F1
#
_cell.length_a   1.000
_cell.length_b   1.000
_cell.length_c   1.000
_cell.angle_alpha   90.00
_cell.angle_beta   90.00
_cell.angle_gamma   90.00
#
_symmetry.space_group_name_H-M   'P 1'
#
loop_
_entity.id
_entity.type
_entity.pdbx_description
1 polymer ?
#
loop_
_entity_poly.entity_id
_entity_poly.type
_entity_poly.pdbx_seq_one_letter_code
_entity_poly.pdbx_strand_id
1 'polypeptide(L)'
;PLLHIAEDPDRAWAEYGGHFLHEARTYASWQSGDIRSAVKSAATTVEELRAEGVYRILTPDQCVAQGLDNHVLHPLSGGMPIDEGWRSLHLFCEDVLPRLGD
;
A
#
# COMPACT_ATOMS: atom_id res chain seq x y z
N PRO A 1 5.51 6.22 1.19
CA PRO A 1 5.04 4.82 1.33
C PRO A 1 4.01 4.54 0.22
N LEU A 2 3.84 3.28 -0.16
CA LEU A 2 2.73 2.85 -1.01
C LEU A 2 1.49 2.66 -0.14
N LEU A 3 0.41 3.34 -0.48
CA LEU A 3 -0.81 3.40 0.33
C LEU A 3 -1.90 2.50 -0.27
N HIS A 4 -2.59 1.79 0.61
CA HIS A 4 -3.87 1.16 0.36
C HIS A 4 -4.84 1.63 1.44
N ILE A 5 -6.03 2.08 1.06
CA ILE A 5 -7.03 2.60 1.99
C ILE A 5 -8.05 1.51 2.26
N ALA A 6 -8.26 1.20 3.54
CA ALA A 6 -9.22 0.19 3.98
C ALA A 6 -9.87 0.60 5.30
N GLU A 7 -11.15 0.31 5.45
CA GLU A 7 -11.88 0.54 6.71
C GLU A 7 -11.36 -0.35 7.86
N ASP A 8 -10.85 -1.53 7.53
CA ASP A 8 -10.22 -2.47 8.46
C ASP A 8 -8.84 -2.89 7.92
N PRO A 9 -7.75 -2.20 8.35
CA PRO A 9 -6.41 -2.53 7.92
C PRO A 9 -5.95 -3.93 8.31
N ASP A 10 -6.39 -4.46 9.46
CA ASP A 10 -5.98 -5.80 9.92
C ASP A 10 -6.58 -6.89 9.03
N ARG A 11 -7.87 -6.77 8.72
CA ARG A 11 -8.53 -7.64 7.75
C ARG A 11 -7.89 -7.54 6.37
N ALA A 12 -7.63 -6.33 5.88
CA ALA A 12 -7.03 -6.13 4.56
C ALA A 12 -5.61 -6.74 4.47
N TRP A 13 -4.82 -6.65 5.54
CA TRP A 13 -3.53 -7.34 5.60
C TRP A 13 -3.68 -8.86 5.57
N ALA A 14 -4.64 -9.40 6.33
CA ALA A 14 -4.89 -10.85 6.37
C ALA A 14 -5.38 -11.41 5.03
N GLU A 15 -6.27 -10.68 4.34
CA GLU A 15 -6.86 -11.11 3.07
C GLU A 15 -5.95 -10.85 1.86
N TYR A 16 -5.28 -9.69 1.82
CA TYR A 16 -4.60 -9.20 0.61
C TYR A 16 -3.10 -8.99 0.77
N GLY A 17 -2.54 -9.18 1.96
CA GLY A 17 -1.11 -9.04 2.26
C GLY A 17 -0.20 -9.79 1.29
N GLY A 18 -0.64 -10.96 0.81
CA GLY A 18 0.09 -11.77 -0.16
C GLY A 18 0.31 -11.08 -1.51
N HIS A 19 -0.62 -10.23 -1.97
CA HIS A 19 -0.47 -9.49 -3.22
C HIS A 19 0.63 -8.43 -3.10
N PHE A 20 0.61 -7.63 -2.01
CA PHE A 20 1.66 -6.64 -1.75
C PHE A 20 3.04 -7.32 -1.60
N LEU A 21 3.10 -8.45 -0.89
CA LEU A 21 4.33 -9.22 -0.76
C LEU A 21 4.82 -9.78 -2.10
N HIS A 22 3.92 -10.24 -2.96
CA HIS A 22 4.26 -10.71 -4.29
C HIS A 22 4.88 -9.60 -5.14
N GLU A 23 4.30 -8.38 -5.12
CA GLU A 23 4.88 -7.23 -5.79
C GLU A 23 6.27 -6.90 -5.23
N ALA A 24 6.37 -6.73 -3.90
CA ALA A 24 7.60 -6.39 -3.21
C ALA A 24 8.75 -7.35 -3.57
N ARG A 25 8.48 -8.66 -3.52
CA ARG A 25 9.47 -9.71 -3.85
C ARG A 25 9.81 -9.74 -5.34
N THR A 26 8.83 -9.53 -6.21
CA THR A 26 9.05 -9.45 -7.66
C THR A 26 9.99 -8.29 -7.99
N TYR A 27 9.69 -7.10 -7.48
CA TYR A 27 10.56 -5.92 -7.67
C TYR A 27 11.94 -6.10 -7.01
N ALA A 28 12.03 -6.74 -5.84
CA ALA A 28 13.31 -7.05 -5.21
C ALA A 28 14.17 -7.99 -6.06
N SER A 29 13.56 -8.97 -6.74
CA SER A 29 14.28 -9.91 -7.62
C SER A 29 14.93 -9.24 -8.84
N TRP A 30 14.41 -8.09 -9.26
CA TRP A 30 14.94 -7.32 -10.40
C TRP A 30 15.97 -6.26 -9.99
N GLN A 31 16.15 -6.01 -8.68
CA GLN A 31 17.17 -5.08 -8.19
C GLN A 31 18.56 -5.71 -8.32
N SER A 32 19.19 -5.55 -9.48
CA SER A 32 20.64 -5.70 -9.61
C SER A 32 21.35 -4.49 -8.97
N GLY A 33 22.63 -4.64 -8.62
CA GLY A 33 23.37 -3.74 -7.72
C GLY A 33 23.35 -2.23 -8.04
N ASP A 34 23.00 -1.84 -9.26
CA ASP A 34 22.93 -0.45 -9.72
C ASP A 34 21.50 0.14 -9.75
N ILE A 35 20.46 -0.66 -9.47
CA ILE A 35 19.06 -0.24 -9.57
C ILE A 35 18.46 -0.04 -8.17
N ARG A 36 18.04 1.19 -7.87
CA ARG A 36 17.29 1.53 -6.64
C ARG A 36 15.79 1.65 -6.97
N SER A 37 14.99 0.71 -6.48
CA SER A 37 13.51 0.81 -6.55
C SER A 37 12.96 1.53 -5.33
N ALA A 38 11.87 2.30 -5.50
CA ALA A 38 11.06 2.81 -4.39
C ALA A 38 10.42 1.69 -3.54
N VAL A 39 10.35 0.48 -4.11
CA VAL A 39 9.82 -0.75 -3.48
C VAL A 39 10.97 -1.66 -3.04
N LYS A 40 12.01 -1.10 -2.42
CA LYS A 40 13.07 -1.92 -1.84
C LYS A 40 12.60 -2.46 -0.49
N SER A 41 12.01 -3.64 -0.53
CA SER A 41 11.67 -4.42 0.64
C SER A 41 12.60 -5.64 0.75
N ALA A 42 13.08 -5.90 1.96
CA ALA A 42 13.76 -7.16 2.30
C ALA A 42 12.81 -8.21 2.90
N ALA A 43 11.51 -7.86 3.03
CA ALA A 43 10.52 -8.72 3.63
C ALA A 43 10.29 -9.99 2.81
N THR A 44 10.23 -11.11 3.52
CA THR A 44 9.92 -12.43 2.97
C THR A 44 8.54 -12.91 3.39
N THR A 45 7.96 -12.28 4.42
CA THR A 45 6.61 -12.53 4.96
C THR A 45 5.76 -11.26 4.94
N VAL A 46 4.44 -11.43 5.09
CA VAL A 46 3.49 -10.31 5.13
C VAL A 46 3.69 -9.47 6.40
N GLU A 47 3.97 -10.13 7.51
CA GLU A 47 4.23 -9.52 8.81
C GLU A 47 5.48 -8.64 8.77
N GLU A 48 6.55 -9.13 8.15
CA GLU A 48 7.78 -8.34 7.91
C GLU A 48 7.49 -7.13 7.02
N LEU A 49 6.72 -7.30 5.94
CA LEU A 49 6.40 -6.22 5.01
C LEU A 49 5.57 -5.12 5.70
N ARG A 50 4.60 -5.53 6.53
CA ARG A 50 3.78 -4.62 7.33
C ARG A 50 4.62 -3.86 8.35
N ALA A 51 5.57 -4.51 9.00
CA ALA A 51 6.47 -3.88 9.97
C ALA A 51 7.47 -2.93 9.31
N GLU A 52 7.93 -3.23 8.09
CA GLU A 52 8.86 -2.41 7.33
C GLU A 52 8.25 -1.07 6.90
N GLY A 53 6.93 -1.06 6.65
CA GLY A 53 6.17 0.17 6.39
C GLY A 53 6.39 0.79 5.01
N VAL A 54 7.00 0.05 4.08
CA VAL A 54 7.07 0.39 2.64
C VAL A 54 5.66 0.45 2.06
N TYR A 55 4.86 -0.57 2.36
CA TYR A 55 3.40 -0.59 2.15
C TYR A 55 2.71 -0.22 3.45
N ARG A 56 1.68 0.62 3.36
CA ARG A 56 0.84 0.97 4.51
C ARG A 56 -0.61 0.84 4.11
N ILE A 57 -1.31 -0.05 4.81
CA ILE A 57 -2.76 -0.11 4.78
C ILE A 57 -3.27 0.79 5.91
N LEU A 58 -4.05 1.81 5.56
CA LEU A 58 -4.54 2.82 6.50
C LEU A 58 -6.05 3.00 6.35
N THR A 59 -6.72 3.33 7.45
CA THR A 59 -8.07 3.92 7.38
C THR A 59 -8.02 5.31 6.77
N PRO A 60 -9.13 5.85 6.25
CA PRO A 60 -9.17 7.22 5.76
C PRO A 60 -8.68 8.25 6.80
N ASP A 61 -9.12 8.11 8.04
CA ASP A 61 -8.74 9.00 9.15
C ASP A 61 -7.24 8.93 9.44
N GLN A 62 -6.68 7.71 9.47
CA GLN A 62 -5.24 7.52 9.64
C GLN A 62 -4.46 8.13 8.48
N CYS A 63 -4.94 8.01 7.25
CA CYS A 63 -4.29 8.57 6.06
C CYS A 63 -4.24 10.10 6.14
N VAL A 64 -5.35 10.76 6.45
CA VAL A 64 -5.41 12.22 6.63
C VAL A 64 -4.47 12.67 7.74
N ALA A 65 -4.44 11.95 8.87
CA ALA A 65 -3.59 12.27 10.00
C ALA A 65 -2.09 12.12 9.73
N GLN A 66 -1.67 11.42 8.67
CA GLN A 66 -0.25 11.31 8.31
C GLN A 66 0.34 12.65 7.85
N GLY A 67 -0.47 13.57 7.32
CA GLY A 67 0.00 14.85 6.79
C GLY A 67 1.08 14.70 5.71
N LEU A 68 0.93 13.71 4.82
CA LEU A 68 1.91 13.47 3.75
C LEU A 68 1.78 14.52 2.65
N ASP A 69 2.92 15.01 2.16
CA ASP A 69 2.98 15.90 0.99
C ASP A 69 2.53 15.19 -0.30
N ASN A 70 2.63 13.86 -0.36
CA ASN A 70 2.20 13.06 -1.50
C ASN A 70 1.57 11.73 -1.09
N HIS A 71 0.63 11.27 -1.92
CA HIS A 71 -0.09 10.01 -1.73
C HIS A 71 0.13 9.13 -2.96
N VAL A 72 0.85 8.02 -2.78
CA VAL A 72 1.15 7.08 -3.87
C VAL A 72 0.31 5.82 -3.67
N LEU A 73 -0.58 5.53 -4.62
CA LEU A 73 -1.49 4.38 -4.56
C LEU A 73 -1.20 3.41 -5.69
N HIS A 74 -1.13 2.11 -5.37
CA HIS A 74 -0.95 1.01 -6.33
C HIS A 74 -2.16 0.05 -6.25
N PRO A 75 -3.33 0.45 -6.77
CA PRO A 75 -4.58 -0.28 -6.56
C PRO A 75 -4.59 -1.71 -7.12
N LEU A 76 -3.74 -2.01 -8.10
CA LEU A 76 -3.59 -3.35 -8.70
C LEU A 76 -2.28 -4.04 -8.33
N SER A 77 -1.68 -3.63 -7.20
CA SER A 77 -0.40 -4.15 -6.70
C SER A 77 -0.40 -5.68 -6.64
N GLY A 78 0.60 -6.31 -7.27
CA GLY A 78 0.82 -7.76 -7.20
C GLY A 78 -0.38 -8.62 -7.63
N GLY A 79 -1.22 -8.11 -8.53
CA GLY A 79 -2.41 -8.80 -9.00
C GLY A 79 -3.59 -8.73 -8.03
N MET A 80 -3.70 -7.65 -7.24
CA MET A 80 -4.84 -7.35 -6.38
C MET A 80 -6.18 -7.57 -7.11
N PRO A 81 -7.20 -8.15 -6.45
CA PRO A 81 -8.55 -8.22 -7.01
C PRO A 81 -9.06 -6.84 -7.40
N ILE A 82 -9.68 -6.75 -8.58
CA ILE A 82 -10.15 -5.48 -9.16
C ILE A 82 -11.12 -4.76 -8.20
N ASP A 83 -12.04 -5.50 -7.59
CA ASP A 83 -13.04 -4.92 -6.68
C ASP A 83 -12.40 -4.30 -5.44
N GLU A 84 -11.34 -4.91 -4.89
CA GLU A 84 -10.61 -4.36 -3.74
C GLU A 84 -9.78 -3.14 -4.14
N GLY A 85 -9.11 -3.19 -5.29
CA GLY A 85 -8.39 -2.04 -5.84
C GLY A 85 -9.32 -0.83 -6.03
N TRP A 86 -10.51 -1.05 -6.58
CA TRP A 86 -11.53 0.00 -6.70
C TRP A 86 -12.03 0.50 -5.35
N ARG A 87 -12.30 -0.41 -4.40
CA ARG A 87 -12.74 -0.02 -3.05
C ARG A 87 -11.75 0.93 -2.40
N SER A 88 -10.45 0.62 -2.44
CA SER A 88 -9.42 1.51 -1.90
C SER A 88 -9.40 2.87 -2.61
N LEU A 89 -9.60 2.91 -3.93
CA LEU A 89 -9.63 4.18 -4.67
C LEU A 89 -10.86 5.01 -4.30
N HIS A 90 -12.04 4.39 -4.17
CA HIS A 90 -13.25 5.08 -3.73
C HIS A 90 -13.05 5.67 -2.33
N LEU A 91 -12.56 4.89 -1.37
CA LEU A 91 -12.23 5.40 -0.04
C LEU A 91 -11.21 6.55 -0.11
N PHE A 92 -10.17 6.44 -0.92
CA PHE A 92 -9.23 7.55 -1.06
C PHE A 92 -9.89 8.82 -1.65
N CYS A 93 -10.66 8.68 -2.73
CA CYS A 93 -11.25 9.80 -3.45
C CYS A 93 -12.42 10.47 -2.72
N GLU A 94 -13.25 9.69 -2.03
CA GLU A 94 -14.48 10.17 -1.40
C GLU A 94 -14.24 10.52 0.07
N ASP A 95 -13.35 9.78 0.73
CA ASP A 95 -13.11 9.94 2.16
C ASP A 95 -11.77 10.62 2.46
N VAL A 96 -10.68 10.41 1.73
CA VAL A 96 -9.39 11.07 2.08
C VAL A 96 -9.26 12.43 1.41
N LEU A 97 -9.32 12.46 0.08
CA LEU A 97 -9.06 13.63 -0.75
C LEU A 97 -9.81 14.90 -0.32
N PRO A 98 -11.12 14.88 -0.03
CA PRO A 98 -11.86 16.09 0.36
C PRO A 98 -11.45 16.68 1.70
N ARG A 99 -10.68 15.93 2.51
CA ARG A 99 -10.19 16.34 3.84
C ARG A 99 -8.73 16.76 3.80
N LEU A 100 -8.02 16.49 2.71
CA LEU A 100 -6.69 17.06 2.47
C LEU A 100 -6.93 18.53 2.10
N GLY A 101 -6.42 19.45 2.92
CA GLY A 101 -6.59 20.89 2.68
C GLY A 101 -6.04 21.34 1.33
N ASP A 102 -6.39 22.57 0.94
CA ASP A 102 -5.86 23.24 -0.27
C ASP A 102 -4.33 23.48 -0.21
#